data_AF-A0A8S0G7P3-F1
#
_entry.id   AF-A0A8S0G7P3-F1
#
_cell.length_a   1.000
_cell.length_b   1.000
_cell.length_c   1.000
_cell.angle_alpha   90.00
_cell.angle_beta   90.00
_cell.angle_gamma   90.00
#
_symmetry.space_group_name_H-M   'P 1'
#
loop_
_entity.id
_entity.type
_entity.pdbx_description
1 polymer ?
#
loop_
_entity_poly.entity_id
_entity_poly.type
_entity_poly.pdbx_seq_one_letter_code
_entity_poly.pdbx_strand_id
1 'polypeptide(L)'
;MKITVLNQRYKKHFGYPHILMGDVKVTVSAMIACAVLLHPNKLFASVAGTSLPYQTYRDFAENKGEFRPGAENVPLYDKNGNPVTTLNKAPMIDFSSNDSTGVATLVSPQYVVSVKHNVGYQYVKFGYADDSSYALVDRNNHWRDFHTPRLNIVFNQNCHRGYTSGYNQCGYS
;
A
#
# COMPACT_ATOMS: atom_id res chain seq x y z
N MET A 1 8.26 -80.86 -22.01
CA MET A 1 7.44 -79.84 -21.31
C MET A 1 8.35 -79.10 -20.34
N LYS A 2 8.52 -77.79 -20.59
CA LYS A 2 9.19 -76.70 -19.83
C LYS A 2 10.23 -77.03 -18.75
N ILE A 3 11.45 -76.49 -18.92
CA ILE A 3 12.06 -75.55 -17.95
C ILE A 3 12.78 -74.44 -18.74
N THR A 4 12.41 -73.19 -18.46
CA THR A 4 12.90 -71.94 -19.06
C THR A 4 14.12 -71.44 -18.28
N VAL A 5 15.15 -71.00 -19.01
CA VAL A 5 16.41 -70.44 -18.49
C VAL A 5 16.22 -69.01 -17.97
N LEU A 6 16.92 -68.73 -16.87
CA LEU A 6 17.04 -67.49 -16.12
C LEU A 6 17.39 -66.26 -16.99
N ASN A 7 16.86 -65.09 -16.64
CA ASN A 7 17.57 -63.85 -16.88
C ASN A 7 17.28 -62.81 -15.78
N GLN A 8 18.35 -62.35 -15.14
CA GLN A 8 18.37 -61.36 -14.06
C GLN A 8 17.99 -59.97 -14.58
N ARG A 9 17.19 -59.21 -13.80
CA ARG A 9 17.27 -57.75 -13.79
C ARG A 9 17.06 -57.20 -12.39
N TYR A 10 18.16 -56.77 -11.78
CA TYR A 10 18.17 -55.82 -10.66
C TYR A 10 17.50 -54.51 -11.09
N LYS A 11 16.48 -54.05 -10.34
CA LYS A 11 16.03 -52.64 -10.38
C LYS A 11 16.20 -52.04 -9.00
N LYS A 12 17.08 -51.04 -8.92
CA LYS A 12 17.34 -50.19 -7.74
C LYS A 12 16.04 -49.48 -7.32
N HIS A 13 15.66 -49.60 -6.06
CA HIS A 13 14.65 -48.74 -5.43
C HIS A 13 15.30 -47.42 -5.02
N PHE A 14 15.04 -46.34 -5.77
CA PHE A 14 15.19 -44.98 -5.27
C PHE A 14 13.82 -44.54 -4.73
N GLY A 15 13.68 -44.51 -3.40
CA GLY A 15 12.47 -44.03 -2.75
C GLY A 15 12.43 -42.50 -2.74
N TYR A 16 11.35 -41.92 -3.26
CA TYR A 16 10.95 -40.56 -2.92
C TYR A 16 10.05 -40.66 -1.66
N PRO A 17 10.26 -39.83 -0.62
CA PRO A 17 9.38 -39.88 0.54
C PRO A 17 7.96 -39.46 0.14
N HIS A 18 6.99 -40.31 0.47
CA HIS A 18 5.57 -39.95 0.45
C HIS A 18 5.36 -38.82 1.47
N ILE A 19 5.20 -37.59 0.98
CA ILE A 19 4.81 -36.45 1.82
C ILE A 19 3.34 -36.68 2.18
N LEU A 20 3.04 -36.85 3.47
CA LEU A 20 1.67 -37.04 3.93
C LEU A 20 0.91 -35.72 3.76
N MET A 21 -0.39 -35.81 3.45
CA MET A 21 -1.25 -34.65 3.17
C MET A 21 -1.32 -33.62 4.34
N GLY A 22 -0.89 -34.02 5.54
CA GLY A 22 -0.73 -33.15 6.71
C GLY A 22 0.53 -32.25 6.64
N ASP A 23 1.62 -32.76 6.08
CA ASP A 23 2.89 -32.02 5.96
C ASP A 23 2.75 -30.87 4.96
N VAL A 24 1.96 -31.05 3.89
CA VAL A 24 1.64 -30.00 2.92
C VAL A 24 0.89 -28.85 3.58
N LYS A 25 -0.09 -29.14 4.46
CA LYS A 25 -0.85 -28.09 5.16
C LYS A 25 0.02 -27.28 6.11
N VAL A 26 0.91 -27.95 6.86
CA VAL A 26 1.86 -27.29 7.77
C VAL A 26 2.87 -26.45 6.99
N THR A 27 3.39 -26.98 5.89
CA THR A 27 4.36 -26.29 5.04
C THR A 27 3.73 -25.07 4.34
N VAL A 28 2.52 -25.18 3.82
CA VAL A 28 1.79 -24.06 3.20
C VAL A 28 1.43 -23.00 4.24
N SER A 29 0.99 -23.39 5.44
CA SER A 29 0.69 -22.46 6.53
C SER A 29 1.94 -21.69 7.00
N ALA A 30 3.09 -22.39 7.11
CA ALA A 30 4.37 -21.77 7.43
C ALA A 30 4.86 -20.81 6.33
N MET A 31 4.64 -21.15 5.06
CA MET A 31 4.99 -20.29 3.92
C MET A 31 4.15 -19.00 3.87
N ILE A 32 2.86 -19.08 4.20
CA ILE A 32 1.98 -17.91 4.32
C ILE A 32 2.39 -17.03 5.51
N ALA A 33 2.72 -17.63 6.66
CA ALA A 33 3.18 -16.90 7.83
C ALA A 33 4.51 -16.15 7.57
N CYS A 34 5.47 -16.79 6.89
CA CYS A 34 6.73 -16.15 6.47
C CYS A 34 6.50 -15.04 5.44
N ALA A 35 5.57 -15.22 4.49
CA ALA A 35 5.25 -14.18 3.52
C ALA A 35 4.69 -12.92 4.20
N VAL A 36 3.81 -13.06 5.20
CA VAL A 36 3.26 -11.93 5.98
C VAL A 36 4.36 -11.18 6.75
N LEU A 37 5.34 -11.88 7.32
CA LEU A 37 6.43 -11.29 8.11
C LEU A 37 7.52 -10.61 7.27
N LEU A 38 7.66 -10.97 5.99
CA LEU A 38 8.72 -10.46 5.10
C LEU A 38 8.33 -9.21 4.31
N HIS A 39 7.14 -8.64 4.53
CA HIS A 39 6.80 -7.34 3.93
C HIS A 39 7.64 -6.25 4.61
N PRO A 40 8.50 -5.52 3.87
CA PRO A 40 9.20 -4.38 4.42
C PRO A 40 8.19 -3.29 4.78
N ASN A 41 7.80 -3.24 6.06
CA ASN A 41 7.03 -2.13 6.58
C ASN A 41 7.94 -0.90 6.56
N LYS A 42 7.60 0.10 5.73
CA LYS A 42 8.25 1.40 5.82
C LYS A 42 7.91 1.99 7.20
N LEU A 43 8.89 2.01 8.10
CA LEU A 43 8.72 2.57 9.44
C LEU A 43 8.98 4.07 9.38
N PHE A 44 7.90 4.84 9.26
CA PHE A 44 7.94 6.28 9.51
C PHE A 44 7.63 6.50 10.99
N ALA A 45 8.54 7.14 11.71
CA ALA A 45 8.32 7.47 13.11
C ALA A 45 7.56 8.80 13.21
N SER A 46 6.41 8.76 13.87
CA SER A 46 5.69 9.95 14.33
C SER A 46 5.17 9.67 15.75
N VAL A 47 4.89 10.71 16.52
CA VAL A 47 4.37 10.56 17.88
C VAL A 47 2.86 10.65 17.83
N ALA A 48 2.18 9.56 18.17
CA ALA A 48 0.73 9.50 18.33
C ALA A 48 0.36 9.44 19.82
N GLY A 49 -0.84 9.92 20.15
CA GLY A 49 -1.37 9.82 21.51
C GLY A 49 -1.53 8.36 21.97
N THR A 50 -1.30 8.10 23.24
CA THR A 50 -1.29 6.74 23.80
C THR A 50 -2.68 6.18 24.14
N SER A 51 -3.71 7.03 24.15
CA SER A 51 -5.08 6.66 24.57
C SER A 51 -5.83 5.84 23.53
N LEU A 52 -5.65 6.12 22.24
CA LEU A 52 -6.33 5.42 21.16
C LEU A 52 -5.50 4.22 20.66
N PRO A 53 -6.14 3.17 20.12
CA PRO A 53 -5.45 2.13 19.36
C PRO A 53 -4.65 2.74 18.20
N TYR A 54 -3.44 2.25 17.95
CA TYR A 54 -2.59 2.83 16.90
C TYR A 54 -3.20 2.71 15.49
N GLN A 55 -3.97 1.64 15.26
CA GLN A 55 -4.67 1.40 14.00
C GLN A 55 -5.66 2.52 13.67
N THR A 56 -6.26 3.19 14.66
CA THR A 56 -7.15 4.34 14.46
C THR A 56 -6.45 5.47 13.70
N TYR A 57 -5.20 5.79 14.05
CA TYR A 57 -4.44 6.83 13.35
C TYR A 57 -4.07 6.42 11.91
N ARG A 58 -3.80 5.13 11.70
CA ARG A 58 -3.51 4.59 10.36
C ARG A 58 -4.75 4.63 9.46
N ASP A 59 -5.88 4.18 9.96
CA ASP A 59 -7.14 4.18 9.21
C ASP A 59 -7.60 5.62 8.92
N PHE A 60 -7.41 6.53 9.88
CA PHE A 60 -7.64 7.96 9.66
C PHE A 60 -6.77 8.53 8.53
N ALA A 61 -5.46 8.27 8.56
CA ALA A 61 -4.53 8.81 7.56
C ALA A 61 -4.73 8.21 6.15
N GLU A 62 -5.21 6.97 6.06
CA GLU A 62 -5.45 6.27 4.79
C GLU A 62 -6.92 6.35 4.31
N ASN A 63 -7.78 7.11 5.00
CA ASN A 63 -9.24 7.17 4.77
C ASN A 63 -9.93 5.78 4.73
N LYS A 64 -9.55 4.88 5.63
CA LYS A 64 -10.05 3.50 5.73
C LYS A 64 -11.03 3.32 6.89
N GLY A 65 -11.72 2.17 6.88
CA GLY A 65 -12.67 1.81 7.93
C GLY A 65 -13.80 2.82 8.05
N GLU A 66 -13.99 3.35 9.25
CA GLU A 66 -14.97 4.39 9.59
C GLU A 66 -14.56 5.80 9.12
N PHE A 67 -13.32 6.00 8.67
CA PHE A 67 -12.75 7.29 8.26
C PHE A 67 -12.82 7.53 6.75
N ARG A 68 -13.85 7.01 6.09
CA ARG A 68 -14.07 7.25 4.66
C ARG A 68 -14.36 8.74 4.41
N PRO A 69 -13.99 9.30 3.25
CA PRO A 69 -14.28 10.70 2.95
C PRO A 69 -15.78 10.99 3.05
N GLY A 70 -16.13 12.08 3.70
CA GLY A 70 -17.52 12.47 3.97
C GLY A 70 -18.18 11.77 5.18
N ALA A 71 -17.50 10.87 5.89
CA ALA A 71 -18.03 10.30 7.12
C ALA A 71 -18.24 11.39 8.19
N GLU A 72 -19.39 11.37 8.85
CA GLU A 72 -19.75 12.32 9.90
C GLU A 72 -19.97 11.58 11.23
N ASN A 73 -19.76 12.29 12.34
CA ASN A 73 -20.04 11.78 13.69
C ASN A 73 -19.28 10.48 14.03
N VAL A 74 -18.02 10.38 13.63
CA VAL A 74 -17.22 9.15 13.83
C VAL A 74 -16.81 9.02 15.31
N PRO A 75 -17.27 7.99 16.04
CA PRO A 75 -16.89 7.78 17.44
C PRO A 75 -15.47 7.23 17.56
N LEU A 76 -14.72 7.70 18.55
CA LEU A 76 -13.39 7.23 18.90
C LEU A 76 -13.43 6.48 20.22
N TYR A 77 -12.79 5.32 20.26
CA TYR A 77 -12.74 4.44 21.42
C TYR A 77 -11.30 4.30 21.92
N ASP A 78 -11.15 4.16 23.24
CA ASP A 78 -9.87 3.84 23.86
C ASP A 78 -9.51 2.35 23.61
N LYS A 79 -8.34 1.95 24.10
CA LYS A 79 -7.87 0.56 23.98
C LYS A 79 -8.73 -0.47 24.73
N ASN A 80 -9.56 -0.03 25.67
CA ASN A 80 -10.47 -0.86 26.44
C ASN A 80 -11.90 -0.87 25.86
N GLY A 81 -12.16 -0.11 24.78
CA GLY A 81 -13.47 0.02 24.15
C GLY A 81 -14.37 1.11 24.74
N ASN A 82 -13.86 1.95 25.67
CA ASN A 82 -14.64 3.07 26.19
C ASN A 82 -14.65 4.24 25.21
N PRO A 83 -15.76 4.98 25.08
CA PRO A 83 -15.82 6.16 24.21
C PRO A 83 -14.90 7.27 24.75
N VAL A 84 -14.01 7.78 23.89
CA VAL A 84 -13.13 8.91 24.19
C VAL A 84 -13.79 10.20 23.74
N THR A 85 -14.22 10.26 22.48
CA THR A 85 -14.85 11.44 21.87
C THR A 85 -15.48 11.06 20.53
N THR A 86 -16.12 12.03 19.86
CA THR A 86 -16.72 11.87 18.53
C THR A 86 -16.24 12.98 17.61
N LEU A 87 -15.81 12.61 16.41
CA LEU A 87 -15.47 13.56 15.35
C LEU A 87 -16.76 14.04 14.67
N ASN A 88 -17.29 15.16 15.13
CA ASN A 88 -18.60 15.70 14.70
C ASN A 88 -18.57 17.16 14.22
N LYS A 89 -17.38 17.78 14.15
CA LYS A 89 -17.25 19.20 13.76
C LYS A 89 -17.24 19.43 12.25
N ALA A 90 -16.87 18.41 11.48
CA ALA A 90 -16.84 18.43 10.03
C ALA A 90 -16.91 17.00 9.50
N PRO A 91 -17.37 16.80 8.25
CA PRO A 91 -17.19 15.55 7.55
C PRO A 91 -15.72 15.21 7.38
N MET A 92 -15.42 13.93 7.32
CA MET A 92 -14.06 13.44 7.11
C MET A 92 -13.49 13.93 5.77
N ILE A 93 -12.29 14.49 5.81
CA ILE A 93 -11.58 15.01 4.63
C ILE A 93 -11.11 13.87 3.72
N ASP A 94 -11.05 14.14 2.42
CA ASP A 94 -10.43 13.26 1.42
C ASP A 94 -8.93 13.56 1.34
N PHE A 95 -8.08 12.61 1.75
CA PHE A 95 -6.62 12.70 1.70
C PHE A 95 -6.01 12.17 0.40
N SER A 96 -6.82 11.82 -0.62
CA SER A 96 -6.31 11.27 -1.89
C SER A 96 -5.38 12.21 -2.67
N SER A 97 -5.39 13.52 -2.36
CA SER A 97 -4.46 14.50 -2.93
C SER A 97 -3.06 14.43 -2.32
N ASN A 98 -2.88 13.79 -1.17
CA ASN A 98 -1.56 13.63 -0.56
C ASN A 98 -0.79 12.50 -1.24
N ASP A 99 0.51 12.69 -1.38
CA ASP A 99 1.36 11.62 -1.87
C ASP A 99 1.46 10.49 -0.82
N SER A 100 1.65 9.26 -1.28
CA SER A 100 1.74 8.06 -0.42
C SER A 100 2.83 8.11 0.67
N THR A 101 3.83 8.98 0.54
CA THR A 101 4.88 9.23 1.55
C THR A 101 4.57 10.41 2.47
N GLY A 102 3.51 11.19 2.17
CA GLY A 102 3.03 12.31 2.97
C GLY A 102 3.89 13.56 2.92
N VAL A 103 4.84 13.67 1.97
CA VAL A 103 5.77 14.80 1.86
C VAL A 103 5.29 15.88 0.90
N ALA A 104 4.34 15.57 0.01
CA ALA A 104 3.78 16.52 -0.96
C ALA A 104 2.25 16.37 -1.11
N THR A 105 1.57 17.48 -1.39
CA THR A 105 0.12 17.52 -1.62
C THR A 105 -0.18 18.14 -2.97
N LEU A 106 -1.04 17.51 -3.76
CA LEU A 106 -1.51 18.02 -5.05
C LEU A 106 -2.47 19.21 -4.84
N VAL A 107 -2.17 20.35 -5.47
CA VAL A 107 -3.00 21.57 -5.39
C VAL A 107 -3.60 21.98 -6.73
N SER A 108 -3.04 21.47 -7.82
CA SER A 108 -3.52 21.65 -9.19
C SER A 108 -3.15 20.39 -9.97
N PRO A 109 -3.87 20.04 -11.05
CA PRO A 109 -3.63 18.78 -11.76
C PRO A 109 -2.17 18.54 -12.18
N GLN A 110 -1.34 19.58 -12.35
CA GLN A 110 0.09 19.44 -12.66
C GLN A 110 1.04 19.97 -11.56
N TYR A 111 0.55 20.38 -10.40
CA TYR A 111 1.38 21.02 -9.37
C TYR A 111 1.12 20.46 -7.97
N VAL A 112 2.21 20.23 -7.25
CA VAL A 112 2.20 19.86 -5.83
C VAL A 112 2.79 20.99 -4.99
N VAL A 113 2.48 20.99 -3.70
CA VAL A 113 3.11 21.84 -2.68
C VAL A 113 3.86 20.97 -1.68
N SER A 114 4.99 21.48 -1.19
CA SER A 114 5.79 20.85 -0.14
C SER A 114 6.80 21.87 0.43
N VAL A 115 7.75 21.43 1.25
CA VAL A 115 8.84 22.25 1.78
C VAL A 115 10.09 22.14 0.92
N LYS A 116 10.82 23.25 0.76
CA LYS A 116 11.98 23.33 -0.13
C LYS A 116 13.11 22.41 0.32
N HIS A 117 13.30 22.25 1.63
CA HIS A 117 14.38 21.42 2.18
C HIS A 117 14.26 19.93 1.82
N ASN A 118 13.11 19.46 1.31
CA ASN A 118 12.91 18.09 0.85
C ASN A 118 13.61 17.81 -0.49
N VAL A 119 14.90 18.11 -0.62
CA VAL A 119 15.63 18.08 -1.90
C VAL A 119 15.75 16.70 -2.54
N GLY A 120 15.56 15.62 -1.78
CA GLY A 120 15.84 14.25 -2.22
C GLY A 120 14.75 13.58 -3.08
N TYR A 121 13.48 13.96 -2.95
CA TYR A 121 12.42 13.28 -3.71
C TYR A 121 12.32 13.81 -5.14
N GLN A 122 12.18 12.88 -6.08
CA GLN A 122 12.07 13.15 -7.52
C GLN A 122 10.72 12.70 -8.11
N TYR A 123 9.93 11.98 -7.31
CA TYR A 123 8.65 11.43 -7.72
C TYR A 123 7.63 11.55 -6.59
N VAL A 124 6.35 11.68 -6.96
CA VAL A 124 5.21 11.56 -6.06
C VAL A 124 4.26 10.47 -6.58
N LYS A 125 3.48 9.88 -5.69
CA LYS A 125 2.48 8.86 -6.00
C LYS A 125 1.19 9.19 -5.28
N PHE A 126 0.07 9.17 -5.98
CA PHE A 126 -1.25 9.43 -5.42
C PHE A 126 -2.07 8.13 -5.47
N GLY A 127 -2.96 7.94 -4.51
CA GLY A 127 -3.76 6.71 -4.41
C GLY A 127 -3.00 5.56 -3.75
N TYR A 128 -3.01 4.38 -4.37
CA TYR A 128 -2.37 3.17 -3.86
C TYR A 128 -0.87 3.10 -4.19
N ALA A 129 -0.13 2.26 -3.45
CA ALA A 129 1.33 2.20 -3.55
C ALA A 129 1.84 1.68 -4.92
N ASP A 130 1.01 0.93 -5.63
CA ASP A 130 1.23 0.42 -6.99
C ASP A 130 0.83 1.41 -8.09
N ASP A 131 0.25 2.56 -7.74
CA ASP A 131 -0.12 3.59 -8.70
C ASP A 131 1.11 4.26 -9.36
N SER A 132 0.82 4.93 -10.48
CA SER A 132 1.84 5.56 -11.32
C SER A 132 2.61 6.63 -10.56
N SER A 133 3.93 6.63 -10.80
CA SER A 133 4.82 7.67 -10.25
C SER A 133 4.82 8.89 -11.16
N TYR A 134 4.63 10.06 -10.56
CA TYR A 134 4.68 11.36 -11.23
C TYR A 134 6.02 12.00 -10.98
N ALA A 135 6.80 12.23 -12.03
CA ALA A 135 8.14 12.81 -11.92
C ALA A 135 8.07 14.33 -11.78
N LEU A 136 8.96 14.90 -10.97
CA LEU A 136 9.14 16.33 -10.85
C LEU A 136 9.96 16.84 -12.04
N VAL A 137 9.42 17.80 -12.80
CA VAL A 137 10.13 18.46 -13.91
C VAL A 137 10.84 19.72 -13.42
N ASP A 138 10.19 20.47 -12.54
CA ASP A 138 10.74 21.67 -11.91
C ASP A 138 10.25 21.69 -10.46
N ARG A 139 11.10 22.11 -9.53
CA ARG A 139 10.74 22.23 -8.11
C ARG A 139 10.03 23.55 -7.82
N ASN A 140 10.27 24.58 -8.63
CA ASN A 140 9.71 25.92 -8.44
C ASN A 140 9.90 26.42 -7.00
N ASN A 141 11.17 26.56 -6.61
CA ASN A 141 11.57 26.92 -5.24
C ASN A 141 11.26 28.38 -4.93
N HIS A 142 10.72 28.62 -3.73
CA HIS A 142 10.53 29.95 -3.18
C HIS A 142 11.73 30.36 -2.29
N TRP A 143 11.83 31.65 -1.94
CA TRP A 143 12.91 32.14 -1.06
C TRP A 143 12.79 31.57 0.37
N ARG A 144 11.57 31.39 0.86
CA ARG A 144 11.25 30.65 2.10
C ARG A 144 11.41 29.13 1.91
N ASP A 145 11.24 28.38 2.99
CA ASP A 145 11.21 26.92 2.96
C ASP A 145 9.89 26.38 2.39
N PHE A 146 9.67 26.65 1.10
CA PHE A 146 8.45 26.32 0.37
C PHE A 146 8.79 26.15 -1.10
N HIS A 147 8.11 25.22 -1.77
CA HIS A 147 8.24 25.03 -3.22
C HIS A 147 6.94 24.51 -3.83
N THR A 148 6.78 24.68 -5.13
CA THR A 148 5.57 24.24 -5.87
C THR A 148 5.93 23.39 -7.08
N PRO A 149 6.42 22.15 -6.88
CA PRO A 149 6.92 21.35 -7.99
C PRO A 149 5.87 21.10 -9.08
N ARG A 150 6.33 21.22 -10.33
CA ARG A 150 5.57 20.86 -11.53
C ARG A 150 5.80 19.40 -11.89
N LEU A 151 4.72 18.68 -12.16
CA LEU A 151 4.74 17.28 -12.57
C LEU A 151 4.90 17.12 -14.09
N ASN A 152 5.52 16.02 -14.50
CA ASN A 152 5.72 15.69 -15.92
C ASN A 152 4.42 15.46 -16.69
N ILE A 153 3.42 14.91 -16.02
CA ILE A 153 2.10 14.63 -16.58
C ILE A 153 1.00 15.18 -15.68
N VAL A 154 -0.17 15.45 -16.27
CA VAL A 154 -1.35 15.88 -15.54
C VAL A 154 -1.93 14.72 -14.74
N PHE A 155 -2.18 14.94 -13.46
CA PHE A 155 -2.93 14.03 -12.60
C PHE A 155 -4.42 14.08 -12.97
N ASN A 156 -5.00 12.89 -13.17
CA ASN A 156 -6.42 12.70 -13.36
C ASN A 156 -6.87 11.51 -12.50
N GLN A 157 -7.66 11.77 -11.45
CA GLN A 157 -8.15 10.76 -10.53
C GLN A 157 -9.02 9.69 -11.24
N ASN A 158 -9.72 10.06 -12.33
CA ASN A 158 -10.53 9.14 -13.12
C ASN A 158 -9.69 8.19 -13.99
N CYS A 159 -8.44 8.55 -14.28
CA CYS A 159 -7.50 7.71 -15.03
C CYS A 159 -6.95 6.54 -14.18
N HIS A 160 -7.03 6.64 -12.84
CA HIS A 160 -6.47 5.67 -11.88
C HIS A 160 -7.46 4.64 -11.34
N ARG A 161 -8.75 4.72 -11.69
CA ARG A 161 -9.72 3.62 -11.47
C ARG A 161 -9.76 2.68 -12.68
N GLY A 162 -8.60 2.13 -13.06
CA GLY A 162 -8.41 1.41 -14.33
C GLY A 162 -7.89 -0.02 -14.21
N TYR A 163 -8.20 -0.78 -13.16
CA TYR A 163 -7.99 -2.23 -13.18
C TYR A 163 -9.18 -2.95 -13.84
N THR A 164 -9.41 -2.71 -15.14
CA THR A 164 -9.96 -3.70 -16.11
C THR A 164 -10.10 -3.05 -17.48
N SER A 165 -9.61 -3.76 -18.50
CA SER A 165 -9.77 -3.49 -19.93
C SER A 165 -8.82 -2.44 -20.52
N GLY A 166 -7.81 -2.95 -21.22
CA GLY A 166 -6.80 -2.14 -21.89
C GLY A 166 -7.40 -1.25 -22.97
N TYR A 167 -7.49 0.04 -22.68
CA TYR A 167 -7.33 1.13 -23.63
C TYR A 167 -6.78 2.32 -22.84
N ASN A 168 -5.60 2.81 -23.22
CA ASN A 168 -5.06 4.07 -22.73
C ASN A 168 -5.98 5.21 -23.19
N GLN A 169 -6.95 5.60 -22.36
CA GLN A 169 -7.84 6.74 -22.61
C GLN A 169 -7.55 7.88 -21.65
N CYS A 170 -6.28 8.30 -21.58
CA CYS A 170 -5.92 9.59 -20.99
C CYS A 170 -5.20 10.40 -22.07
N GLY A 171 -5.92 10.65 -23.17
CA GLY A 171 -5.55 11.60 -24.20
C GLY A 171 -5.94 13.00 -23.74
N TYR A 172 -5.01 13.94 -23.87
CA TYR A 172 -5.28 15.37 -23.73
C TYR A 172 -6.30 15.77 -24.80
N SER A 173 -7.39 16.42 -24.40
CA SER A 173 -8.20 17.25 -25.30
C SER A 173 -7.62 18.65 -25.34
#